data_AF-A0A150P440-F1
#
_entry.id   AF-A0A150P440-F1
#
_cell.length_a   1.000
_cell.length_b   1.000
_cell.length_c   1.000
_cell.angle_alpha   90.00
_cell.angle_beta   90.00
_cell.angle_gamma   90.00
#
_symmetry.space_group_name_H-M   'P 1'
#
loop_
_entity.id
_entity.type
_entity.pdbx_description
1 polymer ?
#
loop_
_entity_poly.entity_id
_entity_poly.type
_entity_poly.pdbx_seq_one_letter_code
_entity_poly.pdbx_strand_id
1 'polypeptide(L)'
;MAGIVNFARRLRDTMDVFLKCFVSLRDGYQEFEAEVLARDRTAETDKVANAKDAKELGTVLLTPVGGPEAARHLHEIFVDVMSHQIALLNGVMGGVRSLLVKLAPKTLEEKLEREGKKGGLFSSKYEELWKLYERRHGDYSGEDKETFREIFGEQFSRAYAATAGEDYGSSGESGGRSIVRFPVSGNSNKR
;
A
#
# COMPACT_ATOMS: atom_id res chain seq x y z
N MET A 1 47.23 2.33 18.88
CA MET A 1 46.38 3.50 19.24
C MET A 1 45.67 4.09 18.02
N ALA A 2 46.38 4.60 17.00
CA ALA A 2 45.75 5.24 15.82
C ALA A 2 44.76 4.33 15.05
N GLY A 3 45.05 3.04 14.91
CA GLY A 3 44.17 2.08 14.23
C GLY A 3 42.81 1.88 14.91
N ILE A 4 42.80 1.73 16.24
CA ILE A 4 41.57 1.54 17.03
C ILE A 4 40.70 2.80 16.98
N VAL A 5 41.30 3.98 17.08
CA VAL A 5 40.59 5.26 16.97
C VAL A 5 39.96 5.42 15.58
N ASN A 6 40.68 5.05 14.52
CA ASN A 6 40.16 5.11 13.16
C ASN A 6 39.04 4.08 12.92
N PHE A 7 39.16 2.87 13.47
CA PHE A 7 38.10 1.87 13.42
C PHE A 7 36.83 2.36 14.13
N ALA A 8 36.96 2.84 15.37
CA ALA A 8 35.83 3.35 16.15
C ALA A 8 35.14 4.52 15.44
N ARG A 9 35.90 5.43 14.82
CA ARG A 9 35.35 6.52 14.01
C ARG A 9 34.55 5.99 12.81
N ARG A 10 35.13 5.08 12.03
CA ARG A 10 34.45 4.47 10.87
C ARG A 10 33.19 3.73 11.28
N LEU A 11 33.25 2.91 12.33
CA LEU A 11 32.10 2.19 12.85
C LEU A 11 30.97 3.15 13.26
N ARG A 12 31.30 4.19 14.03
CA ARG A 12 30.33 5.22 14.43
C ARG A 12 29.70 5.90 13.22
N ASP A 13 30.50 6.32 12.24
CA ASP A 13 30.00 7.05 11.07
C ASP A 13 29.11 6.14 10.20
N THR A 14 29.46 4.86 10.03
CA THR A 14 28.61 3.88 9.33
C THR A 14 27.33 3.57 10.10
N MET A 15 27.39 3.40 11.42
CA MET A 15 26.21 3.15 12.24
C MET A 15 25.27 4.35 12.28
N ASP A 16 25.78 5.58 12.33
CA ASP A 16 24.95 6.78 12.27
C ASP A 16 24.12 6.84 10.96
N VAL A 17 24.74 6.53 9.82
CA VAL A 17 24.03 6.45 8.54
C VAL A 17 22.99 5.33 8.56
N PHE A 18 23.36 4.13 9.01
CA PHE A 18 22.44 3.00 9.10
C PHE A 18 21.20 3.32 9.95
N LEU A 19 21.41 3.89 11.15
CA LEU A 19 20.33 4.22 12.07
C LEU A 19 19.38 5.27 11.49
N LYS A 20 19.92 6.30 10.81
CA LYS A 20 19.10 7.31 10.11
C LYS A 20 18.28 6.69 8.99
N CYS A 21 18.90 5.88 8.13
CA CYS A 21 18.20 5.21 7.04
C CYS A 21 17.12 4.27 7.55
N PHE A 22 17.37 3.52 8.63
CA PHE A 22 16.37 2.65 9.23
C PHE A 22 15.18 3.44 9.76
N VAL A 23 15.42 4.51 10.54
CA VAL A 23 14.34 5.37 11.06
C VAL A 23 13.49 5.93 9.92
N SER A 24 14.13 6.49 8.88
CA SER A 24 13.41 7.01 7.71
C SER A 24 12.60 5.94 6.98
N LEU A 25 13.15 4.73 6.81
CA LEU A 25 12.45 3.62 6.15
C LEU A 25 11.25 3.14 6.98
N ARG A 26 11.47 2.92 8.27
CA ARG A 26 10.44 2.49 9.22
C ARG A 26 9.31 3.52 9.31
N ASP A 27 9.64 4.80 9.45
CA ASP A 27 8.63 5.86 9.61
C ASP A 27 7.79 6.02 8.35
N GLY A 28 8.44 6.06 7.18
CA GLY A 28 7.72 6.11 5.90
C GLY A 28 6.83 4.88 5.69
N TYR A 29 7.26 3.72 6.17
CA TYR A 29 6.46 2.50 6.09
C TYR A 29 5.26 2.53 7.06
N GLN A 30 5.47 2.97 8.30
CA GLN A 30 4.39 3.12 9.30
C GLN A 30 3.34 4.16 8.85
N GLU A 31 3.78 5.27 8.26
CA GLU A 31 2.90 6.28 7.67
C GLU A 31 2.08 5.68 6.52
N PHE A 32 2.74 4.94 5.62
CA PHE A 32 2.07 4.23 4.54
C PHE A 32 1.01 3.24 5.06
N GLU A 33 1.31 2.44 6.08
CA GLU A 33 0.34 1.50 6.66
C GLU A 33 -0.85 2.22 7.30
N ALA A 34 -0.60 3.31 8.04
CA ALA A 34 -1.64 4.10 8.66
C ALA A 34 -2.56 4.73 7.61
N GLU A 35 -2.00 5.29 6.55
CA GLU A 35 -2.78 5.90 5.47
C GLU A 35 -3.52 4.85 4.64
N VAL A 36 -2.81 3.83 4.14
CA VAL A 36 -3.30 2.92 3.10
C VAL A 36 -4.06 1.75 3.69
N LEU A 37 -3.66 1.22 4.85
CA LEU A 37 -4.26 0.04 5.46
C LEU A 37 -5.17 0.36 6.65
N ALA A 38 -5.22 1.62 7.10
CA ALA A 38 -5.98 2.05 8.27
C ALA A 38 -5.67 1.20 9.52
N ARG A 39 -4.42 0.74 9.67
CA ARG A 39 -3.98 -0.05 10.82
C ARG A 39 -3.55 0.85 11.96
N ASP A 40 -4.04 0.53 13.16
CA ASP A 40 -3.53 1.12 14.39
C ASP A 40 -2.17 0.52 14.78
N ARG A 41 -1.29 1.37 15.32
CA ARG A 41 0.03 1.01 15.84
C ARG A 41 -0.10 -0.12 16.87
N THR A 42 0.25 -1.34 16.48
CA THR A 42 0.06 -2.54 17.32
C THR A 42 1.21 -2.78 18.31
N ALA A 43 2.21 -1.91 18.39
CA ALA A 43 3.41 -2.15 19.20
C ALA A 43 3.65 -1.04 20.22
N GLU A 44 2.79 -0.90 21.22
CA GLU A 44 2.98 0.07 22.32
C GLU A 44 4.26 -0.23 23.14
N THR A 45 4.77 -1.47 23.09
CA THR A 45 5.94 -1.91 23.86
C THR A 45 7.24 -2.05 23.07
N ASP A 46 7.23 -1.98 21.73
CA ASP A 46 8.46 -2.16 20.95
C ASP A 46 9.27 -0.87 20.88
N LYS A 47 10.39 -0.85 21.61
CA LYS A 47 11.31 0.29 21.65
C LYS A 47 11.99 0.56 20.30
N VAL A 48 12.18 -0.47 19.47
CA VAL A 48 12.80 -0.32 18.14
C VAL A 48 11.81 0.33 17.17
N ALA A 49 10.56 -0.14 17.16
CA ALA A 49 9.50 0.46 16.35
C ALA A 49 9.18 1.92 16.75
N ASN A 50 9.38 2.28 18.02
CA ASN A 50 8.96 3.57 18.56
C ASN A 50 10.08 4.60 18.78
N ALA A 51 11.35 4.24 18.57
CA ALA A 51 12.46 5.17 18.74
C ALA A 51 12.29 6.42 17.85
N LYS A 52 12.35 7.63 18.41
CA LYS A 52 11.99 8.87 17.70
C LYS A 52 13.02 9.31 16.68
N ASP A 53 14.28 8.96 16.90
CA ASP A 53 15.39 9.35 16.04
C ASP A 53 16.52 8.31 16.08
N ALA A 54 17.54 8.53 15.24
CA ALA A 54 18.70 7.65 15.16
C ALA A 54 19.49 7.55 16.49
N LYS A 55 19.46 8.59 17.33
CA LYS A 55 20.17 8.60 18.61
C LYS A 55 19.44 7.73 19.65
N GLU A 56 18.12 7.85 19.73
CA GLU A 56 17.29 7.00 20.58
C GLU A 56 17.38 5.54 20.12
N LEU A 57 17.30 5.29 18.81
CA LEU A 57 17.45 3.96 18.26
C LEU A 57 18.84 3.37 18.57
N GLY A 58 19.90 4.15 18.40
CA GLY A 58 21.26 3.75 18.78
C GLY A 58 21.36 3.41 20.27
N THR A 59 20.65 4.15 21.13
CA THR A 59 20.60 3.85 22.57
C THR A 59 19.89 2.51 22.83
N VAL A 60 18.78 2.26 22.15
CA VAL A 60 18.04 0.98 22.25
C VAL A 60 18.90 -0.19 21.77
N LEU A 61 19.55 -0.07 20.61
CA LEU A 61 20.28 -1.18 19.99
C LEU A 61 21.66 -1.45 20.59
N LEU A 62 22.37 -0.41 21.04
CA LEU A 62 23.79 -0.53 21.43
C LEU A 62 24.02 -0.49 22.93
N THR A 63 22.96 -0.37 23.74
CA THR A 63 23.05 -0.36 25.20
C THR A 63 22.08 -1.36 25.82
N PRO A 64 22.26 -1.75 27.09
CA PRO A 64 21.34 -2.65 27.78
C PRO A 64 19.88 -2.14 27.85
N VAL A 65 19.61 -0.86 27.56
CA VAL A 65 18.26 -0.26 27.60
C VAL A 65 17.26 -0.95 26.67
N GLY A 66 17.71 -1.44 25.50
CA GLY A 66 16.84 -2.14 24.56
C GLY A 66 16.50 -3.58 24.95
N GLY A 67 17.25 -4.18 25.88
CA GLY A 67 17.12 -5.58 26.22
C GLY A 67 17.65 -6.53 25.13
N PRO A 68 17.60 -7.86 25.37
CA PRO A 68 18.18 -8.86 24.48
C PRO A 68 17.46 -8.97 23.12
N GLU A 69 16.19 -8.58 23.06
CA GLU A 69 15.33 -8.74 21.88
C GLU A 69 15.47 -7.61 20.85
N ALA A 70 16.18 -6.52 21.18
CA ALA A 70 16.26 -5.34 20.32
C ALA A 70 16.80 -5.65 18.91
N ALA A 71 17.79 -6.54 18.80
CA ALA A 71 18.32 -6.97 17.51
C ALA A 71 17.32 -7.84 16.73
N ARG A 72 16.53 -8.67 17.41
CA ARG A 72 15.47 -9.47 16.78
C ARG A 72 14.36 -8.58 16.24
N HIS A 73 13.87 -7.63 17.04
CA HIS A 73 12.84 -6.68 16.60
C HIS A 73 13.30 -5.84 15.41
N LEU A 74 14.56 -5.39 15.40
CA LEU A 74 15.15 -4.70 14.25
C LEU A 74 15.06 -5.55 12.97
N HIS A 75 15.41 -6.83 13.08
CA HIS A 75 15.33 -7.77 11.96
C HIS A 75 13.88 -8.01 11.53
N GLU A 76 12.96 -8.19 12.46
CA GLU A 76 11.52 -8.39 12.19
C GLU A 76 10.94 -7.20 11.43
N ILE A 77 11.24 -5.96 11.85
CA ILE A 77 10.80 -4.76 11.12
C ILE A 77 11.32 -4.76 9.67
N PHE A 78 12.57 -5.17 9.43
CA PHE A 78 13.08 -5.28 8.06
C PHE A 78 12.35 -6.36 7.25
N VAL A 79 12.10 -7.54 7.85
CA VAL A 79 11.35 -8.62 7.21
C VAL A 79 9.95 -8.15 6.85
N ASP A 80 9.28 -7.45 7.77
CA ASP A 80 7.94 -6.92 7.55
C ASP A 80 7.95 -5.90 6.41
N VAL A 81 8.88 -4.94 6.41
CA VAL A 81 9.02 -3.97 5.32
C VAL A 81 9.24 -4.68 3.97
N MET A 82 10.12 -5.69 3.91
CA MET A 82 10.39 -6.43 2.67
C MET A 82 9.18 -7.24 2.19
N SER A 83 8.49 -7.93 3.09
CA SER A 83 7.29 -8.71 2.77
C SER A 83 6.21 -7.82 2.17
N HIS A 84 5.97 -6.68 2.81
CA HIS A 84 4.95 -5.74 2.39
C HIS A 84 5.30 -5.00 1.09
N GLN A 85 6.58 -4.82 0.76
CA GLN A 85 6.98 -4.34 -0.57
C GLN A 85 6.52 -5.30 -1.68
N ILE A 86 6.69 -6.60 -1.48
CA ILE A 86 6.22 -7.60 -2.45
C ILE A 86 4.69 -7.64 -2.48
N ALA A 87 4.04 -7.57 -1.31
CA ALA A 87 2.59 -7.49 -1.21
C ALA A 87 2.02 -6.28 -1.95
N LEU A 88 2.66 -5.12 -1.82
CA LEU A 88 2.27 -3.90 -2.52
C LEU A 88 2.34 -4.08 -4.05
N LEU A 89 3.45 -4.64 -4.55
CA LEU A 89 3.60 -4.93 -5.98
C LEU A 89 2.52 -5.90 -6.47
N ASN A 90 2.25 -6.97 -5.73
CA ASN A 90 1.21 -7.94 -6.06
C ASN A 90 -0.19 -7.32 -6.02
N GLY A 91 -0.45 -6.46 -5.03
CA GLY A 91 -1.67 -5.66 -4.92
C GLY A 91 -1.89 -4.78 -6.15
N VAL A 92 -0.89 -3.97 -6.52
CA VAL A 92 -0.96 -3.11 -7.71
C VAL A 92 -1.21 -3.93 -8.98
N MET A 93 -0.48 -5.03 -9.16
CA MET A 93 -0.65 -5.91 -10.32
C MET A 93 -2.03 -6.58 -10.34
N GLY A 94 -2.58 -6.94 -9.18
CA GLY A 94 -3.95 -7.43 -9.03
C GLY A 94 -4.99 -6.38 -9.43
N GLY A 95 -4.83 -5.16 -8.93
CA GLY A 95 -5.69 -4.01 -9.28
C GLY A 95 -5.67 -3.69 -10.78
N VAL A 96 -4.49 -3.65 -11.40
CA VAL A 96 -4.34 -3.41 -12.85
C VAL A 96 -5.02 -4.52 -13.67
N ARG A 97 -4.81 -5.80 -13.32
CA ARG A 97 -5.49 -6.92 -13.99
C ARG A 97 -7.01 -6.81 -13.90
N SER A 98 -7.54 -6.42 -12.73
CA SER A 98 -8.97 -6.17 -12.53
C SER A 98 -9.50 -5.08 -13.46
N LEU A 99 -8.79 -3.96 -13.60
CA LEU A 99 -9.16 -2.88 -14.51
C LEU A 99 -9.20 -3.35 -15.97
N LEU A 100 -8.18 -4.09 -16.41
CA LEU A 100 -8.11 -4.63 -17.77
C LEU A 100 -9.28 -5.57 -18.08
N VAL A 101 -9.65 -6.44 -17.14
CA VAL A 101 -10.81 -7.34 -17.30
C VAL A 101 -12.11 -6.56 -17.38
N LYS A 102 -12.28 -5.51 -16.58
CA LYS A 102 -13.51 -4.70 -16.56
C LYS A 102 -13.68 -3.81 -17.80
N LEU A 103 -12.58 -3.41 -18.45
CA LEU A 103 -12.57 -2.68 -19.72
C LEU A 103 -12.55 -3.59 -20.96
N ALA A 104 -12.41 -4.91 -20.79
CA ALA A 104 -12.33 -5.82 -21.92
C ALA A 104 -13.63 -5.77 -22.77
N PRO A 105 -13.54 -5.77 -24.11
CA PRO A 105 -14.71 -5.67 -24.99
C PRO A 105 -15.83 -6.67 -24.67
N LYS A 106 -15.46 -7.93 -24.40
CA LYS A 106 -16.42 -8.99 -24.04
C LYS A 106 -17.19 -8.67 -22.76
N THR A 107 -16.51 -8.17 -21.73
CA THR A 107 -17.14 -7.77 -20.46
C THR A 107 -18.14 -6.63 -20.67
N LEU A 108 -17.82 -5.68 -21.55
CA LEU A 108 -18.70 -4.57 -21.89
C LEU A 108 -19.90 -5.02 -22.73
N GLU A 109 -19.70 -5.93 -23.68
CA GLU A 109 -20.76 -6.56 -24.47
C GLU A 109 -21.76 -7.34 -23.60
N GLU A 110 -21.27 -8.22 -22.73
CA GLU A 110 -22.11 -8.98 -21.78
C GLU A 110 -22.87 -8.08 -20.82
N LYS A 111 -22.28 -6.94 -20.44
CA LYS A 111 -22.94 -5.95 -19.58
C LYS A 111 -24.06 -5.23 -20.35
N LEU A 112 -23.79 -4.79 -21.57
CA LEU A 112 -24.79 -4.13 -22.42
C LEU A 112 -25.97 -5.07 -22.71
N GLU A 113 -25.70 -6.35 -22.99
CA GLU A 113 -26.73 -7.37 -23.22
C GLU A 113 -27.59 -7.61 -21.97
N ARG A 114 -26.98 -7.65 -20.77
CA ARG A 114 -27.70 -7.74 -19.48
C ARG A 114 -28.52 -6.51 -19.15
N GLU A 115 -28.06 -5.31 -19.51
CA GLU A 115 -28.82 -4.07 -19.29
C GLU A 115 -30.10 -4.00 -20.16
N GLY A 116 -30.33 -4.97 -21.05
CA GLY A 116 -31.59 -5.11 -21.79
C GLY A 116 -31.86 -3.97 -22.77
N LYS A 117 -30.88 -3.08 -22.99
CA LYS A 117 -30.95 -2.00 -23.97
C LYS A 117 -30.80 -2.61 -25.36
N LYS A 118 -31.89 -3.18 -25.86
CA LYS A 118 -32.10 -3.28 -27.30
C LYS A 118 -32.22 -1.84 -27.78
N GLY A 119 -31.13 -1.32 -28.34
CA GLY A 119 -31.08 0.02 -28.90
C GLY A 119 -32.37 0.34 -29.66
N GLY A 120 -32.87 1.57 -29.44
CA GLY A 120 -33.97 2.07 -30.26
C GLY A 120 -33.64 1.90 -31.74
N LEU A 121 -34.65 1.83 -32.61
CA LEU A 121 -34.57 1.48 -34.05
C LEU A 121 -33.44 2.14 -34.89
N PHE A 122 -32.69 3.09 -34.34
CA PHE A 122 -31.63 3.87 -34.97
C PHE A 122 -30.26 3.84 -34.24
N SER A 123 -30.13 3.17 -33.10
CA SER A 123 -28.87 3.08 -32.34
C SER A 123 -28.09 1.84 -32.76
N SER A 124 -26.84 2.02 -33.21
CA SER A 124 -25.98 0.88 -33.50
C SER A 124 -25.41 0.30 -32.19
N LYS A 125 -25.34 -1.04 -32.07
CA LYS A 125 -24.70 -1.74 -30.93
C LYS A 125 -23.30 -1.16 -30.61
N TYR A 126 -22.58 -0.72 -31.63
CA TYR A 126 -21.25 -0.12 -31.50
C TYR A 126 -21.26 1.26 -30.83
N GLU A 127 -22.26 2.10 -31.12
CA GLU A 127 -22.40 3.41 -30.47
C GLU A 127 -22.71 3.26 -28.97
N GLU A 128 -23.54 2.28 -28.62
CA GLU A 128 -23.86 1.97 -27.22
C GLU A 128 -22.65 1.40 -26.46
N LEU A 129 -21.87 0.52 -27.10
CA LEU A 129 -20.63 0.01 -26.55
C LEU A 129 -19.61 1.13 -26.33
N TRP A 130 -19.48 2.07 -27.25
CA TRP A 130 -18.59 3.21 -27.10
C TRP A 130 -19.00 4.12 -25.94
N LYS A 131 -20.29 4.48 -25.85
CA LYS A 131 -20.82 5.27 -24.71
C LYS A 131 -20.63 4.54 -23.38
N LEU A 132 -20.80 3.22 -23.36
CA LEU A 132 -20.53 2.41 -22.18
C LEU A 132 -19.05 2.43 -21.82
N TYR A 133 -18.16 2.26 -22.80
CA TYR A 133 -16.72 2.38 -22.59
C TYR A 133 -16.33 3.75 -22.05
N GLU A 134 -16.78 4.86 -22.66
CA GLU A 134 -16.49 6.22 -22.20
C GLU A 134 -16.91 6.43 -20.74
N ARG A 135 -18.11 5.96 -20.37
CA ARG A 135 -18.56 6.01 -18.97
C ARG A 135 -17.63 5.22 -18.06
N ARG A 136 -17.30 3.97 -18.40
CA ARG A 136 -16.43 3.11 -17.57
C ARG A 136 -15.00 3.62 -17.51
N HIS A 137 -14.49 4.16 -18.60
CA HIS A 137 -13.19 4.80 -18.65
C HIS A 137 -13.18 6.04 -17.76
N GLY A 138 -14.21 6.91 -17.83
CA GLY A 138 -14.38 8.07 -16.95
C GLY A 138 -14.41 7.68 -15.47
N ASP A 139 -15.16 6.63 -15.14
CA ASP A 139 -15.20 6.03 -13.79
C ASP A 139 -13.78 5.63 -13.30
N TYR A 140 -12.89 5.23 -14.21
CA TYR A 140 -11.55 4.71 -13.88
C TYR A 140 -10.43 5.75 -14.00
N SER A 141 -10.59 6.76 -14.85
CA SER A 141 -9.59 7.82 -15.06
C SER A 141 -9.59 8.88 -13.95
N GLY A 142 -10.39 8.67 -12.89
CA GLY A 142 -10.38 9.51 -11.70
C GLY A 142 -11.42 10.64 -11.69
N GLU A 143 -12.38 10.64 -12.63
CA GLU A 143 -13.54 11.55 -12.55
C GLU A 143 -14.47 11.15 -11.40
N ASP A 144 -14.50 9.85 -11.04
CA ASP A 144 -15.17 9.33 -9.85
C ASP A 144 -14.21 8.51 -8.95
N LYS A 145 -13.69 9.17 -7.92
CA LYS A 145 -12.74 8.59 -6.95
C LYS A 145 -13.34 7.44 -6.11
N GLU A 146 -14.66 7.32 -6.05
CA GLU A 146 -15.31 6.25 -5.30
C GLU A 146 -15.31 4.94 -6.10
N THR A 147 -15.59 5.02 -7.40
CA THR A 147 -15.57 3.86 -8.30
C THR A 147 -14.16 3.29 -8.50
N PHE A 148 -13.13 4.14 -8.56
CA PHE A 148 -11.74 3.67 -8.58
C PHE A 148 -11.39 2.84 -7.32
N ARG A 149 -11.78 3.32 -6.13
CA ARG A 149 -11.52 2.64 -4.86
C ARG A 149 -12.28 1.32 -4.74
N GLU A 150 -13.53 1.27 -5.18
CA GLU A 150 -14.32 0.03 -5.16
C GLU A 150 -13.69 -1.08 -6.02
N ILE A 151 -13.03 -0.71 -7.12
CA ILE A 151 -12.57 -1.67 -8.12
C ILE A 151 -11.09 -2.03 -7.98
N PHE A 152 -10.26 -1.01 -7.72
CA PHE A 152 -8.84 -1.21 -7.47
C PHE A 152 -8.65 -1.76 -6.07
N GLY A 153 -9.38 -1.25 -5.08
CA GLY A 153 -9.20 -1.57 -3.67
C GLY A 153 -9.43 -3.04 -3.32
N GLU A 154 -10.49 -3.67 -3.83
CA GLU A 154 -10.81 -5.08 -3.49
C GLU A 154 -9.73 -6.05 -4.00
N GLN A 155 -9.39 -5.98 -5.29
CA GLN A 155 -8.41 -6.90 -5.88
C GLN A 155 -6.98 -6.56 -5.45
N PHE A 156 -6.69 -5.29 -5.21
CA PHE A 156 -5.44 -4.87 -4.56
C PHE A 156 -5.32 -5.49 -3.18
N SER A 157 -6.32 -5.28 -2.31
CA SER A 157 -6.32 -5.73 -0.93
C SER A 157 -6.17 -7.24 -0.82
N ARG A 158 -6.93 -7.98 -1.63
CA ARG A 158 -6.85 -9.44 -1.68
C ARG A 158 -5.46 -9.95 -2.09
N ALA A 159 -4.87 -9.38 -3.14
CA ALA A 159 -3.55 -9.81 -3.61
C ALA A 159 -2.42 -9.39 -2.66
N TYR A 160 -2.59 -8.24 -2.00
CA TYR A 160 -1.71 -7.75 -0.95
C TYR A 160 -1.68 -8.73 0.23
N ALA A 161 -2.84 -9.00 0.83
CA ALA A 161 -2.97 -9.86 2.01
C ALA A 161 -2.41 -11.28 1.80
N ALA A 162 -2.70 -11.87 0.63
CA ALA A 162 -2.21 -13.20 0.26
C ALA A 162 -0.67 -13.30 0.26
N THR A 163 0.03 -12.17 0.11
CA THR A 163 1.50 -12.11 0.07
C THR A 163 2.08 -11.65 1.40
N ALA A 164 1.42 -10.70 2.08
CA ALA A 164 1.87 -10.16 3.36
C ALA A 164 1.80 -11.19 4.50
N GLY A 165 1.18 -12.37 4.27
CA GLY A 165 1.00 -13.40 5.30
C GLY A 165 -0.10 -13.06 6.29
N GLU A 166 -0.96 -12.11 5.93
CA GLU A 166 -2.03 -11.60 6.79
C GLU A 166 -3.36 -12.26 6.41
N ASP A 167 -4.08 -12.79 7.40
CA ASP A 167 -5.50 -13.12 7.27
C ASP A 167 -6.30 -11.79 7.16
N TYR A 168 -6.21 -11.12 6.02
CA TYR A 168 -7.14 -10.06 5.64
C TYR A 168 -8.46 -10.73 5.23
N GLY A 169 -9.19 -11.21 6.23
CA GLY A 169 -10.43 -11.94 6.02
C GLY A 169 -11.16 -12.18 7.34
N SER A 170 -12.40 -11.70 7.41
CA SER A 170 -13.42 -12.04 8.42
C SER A 170 -13.44 -11.23 9.72
N SER A 171 -13.64 -9.92 9.61
CA SER A 171 -14.27 -9.14 10.69
C SER A 171 -15.13 -8.04 10.10
N GLY A 172 -16.43 -8.31 9.95
CA GLY A 172 -17.44 -7.28 9.65
C GLY A 172 -18.33 -7.60 8.46
N GLU A 173 -19.15 -8.64 8.55
CA GLU A 173 -20.43 -8.60 7.84
C GLU A 173 -21.25 -7.44 8.42
N SER A 174 -21.88 -6.67 7.52
CA SER A 174 -22.71 -5.47 7.72
C SER A 174 -21.98 -4.11 7.90
N GLY A 175 -21.89 -3.35 6.80
CA GLY A 175 -22.12 -1.90 6.85
C GLY A 175 -20.94 -0.92 6.84
N GLY A 176 -19.68 -1.37 6.82
CA GLY A 176 -18.53 -0.45 6.75
C GLY A 176 -17.42 -1.00 5.86
N ARG A 177 -17.26 -0.46 4.65
CA ARG A 177 -16.16 -0.84 3.75
C ARG A 177 -14.83 -0.54 4.46
N SER A 178 -13.99 -1.56 4.68
CA SER A 178 -12.58 -1.35 5.05
C SER A 178 -11.86 -0.87 3.78
N ILE A 179 -11.65 0.44 3.69
CA ILE A 179 -11.19 1.11 2.47
C ILE A 179 -9.68 1.20 2.51
N VAL A 180 -9.01 0.44 1.64
CA VAL A 180 -7.64 0.78 1.24
C VAL A 180 -7.66 2.21 0.73
N ARG A 181 -6.98 3.12 1.43
CA ARG A 181 -7.02 4.55 1.11
C ARG A 181 -5.83 4.89 0.24
N PHE A 182 -6.06 5.09 -1.06
CA PHE A 182 -5.03 5.63 -1.94
C PHE A 182 -4.95 7.15 -1.76
N PRO A 183 -3.79 7.72 -1.34
CA PRO A 183 -3.60 9.15 -1.35
C PRO A 183 -3.57 9.64 -2.81
N VAL A 184 -4.56 10.44 -3.21
CA VAL A 184 -4.61 11.05 -4.54
C VAL A 184 -4.04 12.45 -4.43
N SER A 185 -2.81 12.66 -4.91
CA SER A 185 -2.24 13.99 -5.09
C SER A 185 -3.08 14.75 -6.11
N GLY A 186 -3.84 15.73 -5.64
CA GLY A 186 -4.58 16.65 -6.50
C GLY A 186 -3.59 17.56 -7.20
N ASN A 187 -3.37 17.34 -8.49
CA ASN A 187 -2.56 18.25 -9.30
C ASN A 187 -3.28 19.61 -9.37
N SER A 188 -2.83 20.59 -8.58
CA SER A 188 -3.44 21.93 -8.51
C SER A 188 -2.96 22.85 -9.64
N ASN A 189 -2.50 22.32 -10.77
CA ASN A 189 -2.14 23.12 -11.94
C ASN A 189 -3.31 23.22 -12.91
N LYS A 190 -4.28 24.07 -12.54
CA LYS A 190 -5.10 24.83 -13.49
C LYS A 190 -5.36 26.22 -12.94
N ARG A 191 -4.50 27.18 -13.28
CA ARG A 191 -4.86 28.52 -13.78
C ARG A 191 -3.75 29.03 -14.68
#